data_AF-A0A0B8QFZ7-F1
#
_entry.id   AF-A0A0B8QFZ7-F1
#
_cell.length_a   1.000
_cell.length_b   1.000
_cell.length_c   1.000
_cell.angle_alpha   90.00
_cell.angle_beta   90.00
_cell.angle_gamma   90.00
#
_symmetry.space_group_name_H-M   'P 1'
#
loop_
_entity.id
_entity.type
_entity.pdbx_description
1 polymer ?
#
loop_
_entity_poly.entity_id
_entity_poly.type
_entity_poly.pdbx_seq_one_letter_code
_entity_poly.pdbx_strand_id
1 'polypeptide(L)' 'MELRHDWTVEQVQQLLAQPFMDLLYQAQTIHRNHQQHNYVQVSTLLSIKTGACQRIANTARKVLTIALTSIKSA' A
#
# COMPACT_ATOMS: atom_id res chain seq x y z
N MET A 1 16.90 6.58 -10.03
CA MET A 1 16.82 7.17 -8.67
C MET A 1 17.22 6.07 -7.70
N GLU A 2 18.11 6.37 -6.76
CA GLU A 2 18.58 5.39 -5.78
C GLU A 2 17.52 5.26 -4.66
N LEU A 3 17.25 4.03 -4.21
CA LEU A 3 16.22 3.77 -3.19
C LEU A 3 16.80 4.09 -1.81
N ARG A 4 16.14 5.03 -1.11
CA ARG A 4 16.50 5.43 0.24
C ARG A 4 15.78 4.55 1.28
N HIS A 5 16.51 4.10 2.31
CA HIS A 5 15.99 3.20 3.35
C HIS A 5 16.07 3.76 4.79
N ASP A 6 16.70 4.92 4.99
CA ASP A 6 17.02 5.54 6.28
C ASP A 6 16.06 6.68 6.66
N TRP A 7 14.75 6.41 6.64
CA TRP A 7 13.74 7.41 7.01
C TRP A 7 13.72 7.66 8.52
N THR A 8 13.80 8.93 8.93
CA THR A 8 13.57 9.33 10.32
C THR A 8 12.10 9.72 10.55
N VAL A 9 11.67 9.73 11.82
CA VAL A 9 10.29 10.10 12.19
C VAL A 9 9.98 11.54 11.78
N GLU A 10 10.94 12.44 11.99
CA GLU A 10 10.81 13.87 11.70
C GLU A 10 10.60 14.10 10.19
N GLN A 11 11.32 13.36 9.34
CA GLN A 11 11.17 13.44 7.89
C GLN A 11 9.78 12.98 7.42
N VAL A 12 9.25 11.92 8.02
CA VAL A 12 7.89 11.44 7.70
C VAL A 12 6.84 12.42 8.19
N GLN A 13 7.02 13.02 9.36
CA GLN A 13 6.12 14.06 9.87
C GLN A 13 6.08 15.29 8.97
N GLN A 14 7.24 15.72 8.46
CA GLN A 14 7.31 16.82 7.49
C GLN A 14 6.52 16.52 6.22
N LEU A 15 6.61 15.28 5.70
CA LEU A 15 5.83 14.84 4.54
C LEU A 15 4.32 14.88 4.83
N LEU A 16 3.89 14.38 5.98
CA LEU A 16 2.48 14.39 6.39
C LEU A 16 1.93 15.81 6.64
N ALA A 17 2.80 16.76 6.95
CA ALA A 17 2.44 18.17 7.15
C ALA A 17 2.40 18.98 5.84
N GLN A 18 2.80 18.40 4.70
CA GLN A 18 2.74 19.10 3.40
C GLN A 18 1.29 19.40 2.99
N PRO A 19 1.05 20.48 2.22
CA PRO A 19 -0.25 20.72 1.62
C PRO A 19 -0.70 19.51 0.79
N PHE A 20 -1.94 19.09 1.00
CA PHE A 20 -2.45 17.84 0.46
C PHE A 20 -2.30 17.72 -1.07
N MET A 21 -2.58 18.80 -1.80
CA MET A 21 -2.51 18.81 -3.27
C MET A 21 -1.06 18.69 -3.78
N ASP A 22 -0.10 19.32 -3.09
CA ASP A 22 1.32 19.24 -3.44
C ASP A 22 1.86 17.83 -3.18
N LEU A 23 1.49 17.25 -2.04
CA LEU A 23 1.84 15.86 -1.69
C LEU A 23 1.27 14.88 -2.71
N LEU A 24 0.01 15.07 -3.13
CA LEU A 24 -0.64 14.22 -4.12
C LEU A 24 0.07 14.30 -5.48
N TYR A 25 0.43 15.50 -5.92
CA TYR A 25 1.16 15.70 -7.18
C TYR A 25 2.55 15.04 -7.15
N GLN A 26 3.28 15.20 -6.03
CA GLN A 26 4.58 14.54 -5.83
C GLN A 26 4.43 13.01 -5.86
N ALA A 27 3.44 12.46 -5.16
CA ALA A 27 3.16 11.03 -5.14
C ALA A 27 2.84 10.47 -6.55
N GLN A 28 2.00 11.19 -7.32
CA GLN A 28 1.67 10.80 -8.69
C GLN A 28 2.91 10.80 -9.60
N THR A 29 3.75 11.82 -9.47
CA THR A 29 4.99 11.92 -10.26
C THR A 29 5.93 10.75 -9.97
N ILE A 30 6.16 10.43 -8.69
CA ILE A 30 6.99 9.29 -8.29
C ILE A 30 6.39 7.96 -8.75
N HIS A 31 5.07 7.78 -8.61
CA HIS A 31 4.38 6.57 -9.06
C HIS A 31 4.56 6.34 -10.55
N ARG A 32 4.38 7.37 -11.39
CA ARG A 32 4.57 7.28 -12.86
C ARG A 32 6.02 6.97 -13.26
N ASN A 33 6.99 7.44 -12.47
CA ASN A 33 8.41 7.15 -12.75
C ASN A 33 8.82 5.70 -12.43
N HIS A 34 8.06 4.98 -11.59
CA HIS A 34 8.46 3.64 -11.11
C HIS A 34 7.48 2.51 -11.42
N GLN A 35 6.22 2.82 -11.74
CA GLN A 35 5.17 1.84 -12.07
C GLN A 35 4.74 1.97 -13.53
N GLN A 36 4.25 0.87 -14.10
CA GLN A 36 3.69 0.93 -15.46
C GLN A 36 2.47 1.84 -15.50
N HIS A 37 2.46 2.74 -16.49
CA HIS A 37 1.35 3.67 -16.70
C HIS A 37 0.06 2.90 -17.01
N ASN A 38 -1.05 3.35 -16.42
CA ASN A 38 -2.39 2.79 -16.63
C ASN A 38 -2.50 1.29 -16.32
N TYR A 39 -1.60 0.77 -15.50
CA TYR A 39 -1.60 -0.63 -15.07
C TYR A 39 -1.99 -0.72 -13.60
N VAL A 40 -2.90 -1.63 -13.26
CA VAL A 40 -3.36 -1.83 -11.88
C VAL A 40 -3.19 -3.30 -11.49
N GLN A 41 -2.58 -3.53 -10.33
CA GLN A 41 -2.37 -4.86 -9.77
C GLN A 41 -3.67 -5.38 -9.15
N VAL A 42 -4.15 -6.53 -9.64
CA VAL A 42 -5.38 -7.17 -9.12
C VAL A 42 -5.01 -8.39 -8.29
N SER A 43 -5.46 -8.41 -7.03
CA SER A 43 -5.33 -9.54 -6.11
C SER A 43 -6.71 -10.04 -5.70
N THR A 44 -6.96 -11.34 -5.84
CA THR A 44 -8.16 -11.96 -5.27
C THR A 44 -7.81 -12.55 -3.91
N LEU A 45 -8.53 -12.10 -2.89
CA LEU A 45 -8.41 -12.59 -1.53
C LEU A 45 -9.47 -13.67 -1.26
N LEU A 46 -9.05 -14.90 -0.93
CA LEU A 46 -9.97 -15.95 -0.47
C LEU A 46 -9.86 -16.13 1.04
N SER A 47 -10.99 -16.08 1.74
CA SER A 47 -11.06 -16.36 3.18
C SER A 47 -11.31 -17.83 3.47
N ILE A 48 -10.24 -18.59 3.70
CA ILE A 48 -10.30 -20.06 3.88
C ILE A 48 -10.71 -20.47 5.32
N LYS A 49 -10.59 -19.58 6.31
CA LYS A 49 -11.08 -19.81 7.68
C LYS A 49 -11.65 -18.54 8.30
N THR A 50 -12.96 -18.51 8.53
CA THR A 50 -13.65 -17.48 9.31
C THR A 50 -13.91 -17.99 10.73
N GLY A 51 -13.11 -17.55 11.72
CA GLY A 51 -13.28 -17.94 13.12
C GLY A 51 -12.31 -17.22 14.05
N ALA A 52 -12.74 -17.03 15.31
CA ALA A 52 -12.10 -16.19 16.32
C ALA A 52 -10.57 -16.37 16.37
N CYS A 53 -9.84 -15.29 16.06
CA CYS A 53 -8.43 -15.27 16.34
C CYS A 53 -8.19 -14.74 17.75
N GLN A 54 -7.55 -15.54 18.60
CA GLN A 54 -7.16 -15.25 19.99
C GLN A 54 -6.15 -14.08 20.17
N ARG A 55 -5.94 -13.22 19.16
CA ARG A 55 -5.04 -12.06 19.28
C ARG A 55 -5.92 -10.83 19.42
N ILE A 56 -5.86 -10.17 20.58
CA ILE A 56 -6.60 -8.95 20.95
C ILE A 56 -6.24 -7.83 19.96
N ALA A 57 -6.88 -7.83 18.80
CA ALA A 57 -6.82 -6.77 17.82
C ALA A 57 -8.28 -6.35 17.60
N ASN A 58 -8.65 -5.24 18.23
CA ASN A 58 -9.98 -4.68 18.35
C ASN A 58 -10.55 -4.13 17.02
N THR A 59 -9.89 -4.40 15.89
CA THR A 59 -10.25 -3.81 14.59
C THR A 59 -10.16 -4.79 13.41
N ALA A 60 -9.75 -6.06 13.58
CA ALA A 60 -9.49 -6.93 12.41
C ALA A 60 -10.15 -8.33 12.49
N ARG A 61 -11.14 -8.55 11.62
CA ARG A 61 -11.58 -9.89 11.19
C ARG A 61 -10.45 -10.49 10.36
N LYS A 62 -9.75 -11.51 10.87
CA LYS A 62 -8.60 -12.11 10.17
C LYS A 62 -9.07 -12.91 8.96
N VAL A 63 -8.66 -12.48 7.78
CA VAL A 63 -8.71 -13.29 6.56
C VAL A 63 -7.31 -13.88 6.35
N LEU A 64 -7.20 -15.20 6.30
CA LEU A 64 -5.96 -15.88 5.90
C LEU A 64 -5.84 -15.74 4.38
N THR A 65 -4.97 -14.84 3.93
CA THR A 65 -4.78 -14.47 2.53
C THR A 65 -3.91 -15.48 1.78
N ILE A 66 -4.48 -16.22 0.83
CA ILE A 66 -3.71 -16.69 -0.33
C ILE A 66 -3.83 -15.57 -1.38
N ALA A 67 -2.74 -14.87 -1.66
CA ALA A 67 -2.69 -13.89 -2.74
C ALA A 67 -2.46 -14.64 -4.06
N LEU A 68 -3.53 -14.81 -4.85
CA LEU A 68 -3.38 -15.13 -6.27
C LEU A 68 -3.21 -13.82 -7.02
N THR A 69 -1.98 -13.44 -7.32
CA THR A 69 -1.66 -12.26 -8.14
C THR A 69 -1.90 -12.61 -9.60
N SER A 70 -2.91 -12.01 -10.22
CA SER A 70 -3.07 -12.04 -11.67
C SER A 70 -2.78 -10.64 -12.20
N ILE A 71 -1.67 -10.50 -12.92
CA ILE A 71 -1.30 -9.28 -13.63
C ILE A 71 -2.21 -9.21 -14.87
N LYS A 72 -3.34 -8.51 -14.79
CA LYS A 72 -4.14 -8.16 -15.97
C LYS A 72 -3.83 -6.72 -16.37
N SER A 73 -3.38 -6.54 -17.61
CA SER A 73 -3.38 -5.24 -18.28
C SER A 73 -4.83 -4.82 -18.45
N ALA A 74 -5.12 -3.57 -18.11
CA ALA A 74 -6.26 -2.90 -18.74
C ALA A 74 -5.96 -2.70 -20.23
#